data_AF-A0A9X8E8P2-F1
#
_entry.id   AF-A0A9X8E8P2-F1
#
_cell.length_a   1.000
_cell.length_b   1.000
_cell.length_c   1.000
_cell.angle_alpha   90.00
_cell.angle_beta   90.00
_cell.angle_gamma   90.00
#
_symmetry.space_group_name_H-M   'P 1'
#
loop_
_entity.id
_entity.type
_entity.pdbx_description
1 polymer ?
#
loop_
_entity_poly.entity_id
_entity_poly.type
_entity_poly.pdbx_seq_one_letter_code
_entity_poly.pdbx_strand_id
1 'polypeptide(L)'
;MSLPRPKPTKPHAQAYALSNHQYTKVTLADPPSSIDTVRRTQALIIGCGAAGSAAALRLAREGVHVIMLGAAINPADCNSYWAQGGIIYKSKDDSPELLSSDIHRAGAGVCHDPAVRKVATEGPACVEDLLLD
;
A
#
# COMPACT_ATOMS: atom_id res chain seq x y z
N MET A 1 28.89 -0.97 4.44
CA MET A 1 27.64 -0.47 5.06
C MET A 1 27.26 0.81 4.33
N SER A 2 26.36 0.73 3.33
CA SER A 2 25.98 1.92 2.56
C SER A 2 25.07 2.81 3.41
N LEU A 3 25.41 4.09 3.52
CA LEU A 3 24.58 5.08 4.21
C LEU A 3 23.17 5.10 3.60
N PRO A 4 22.11 5.26 4.42
CA PRO A 4 20.76 5.41 3.91
C PRO A 4 20.69 6.63 2.97
N ARG A 5 20.12 6.44 1.78
CA ARG A 5 19.95 7.53 0.81
C ARG A 5 19.06 8.62 1.41
N PRO A 6 19.43 9.91 1.27
CA PRO A 6 18.64 11.00 1.79
C PRO A 6 17.26 11.03 1.11
N LYS A 7 16.21 11.18 1.92
CA LYS A 7 14.84 11.23 1.43
C LYS A 7 14.56 12.58 0.75
N PRO A 8 14.04 12.61 -0.49
CA PRO A 8 13.68 13.86 -1.14
C PRO A 8 12.54 14.58 -0.38
N THR A 9 12.55 15.91 -0.43
CA THR A 9 11.47 16.76 0.09
C THR A 9 10.20 16.54 -0.74
N LYS A 10 9.07 16.28 -0.07
CA LYS A 10 7.81 15.94 -0.75
C LYS A 10 7.15 17.18 -1.37
N PRO A 11 6.80 17.17 -2.67
CA PRO A 11 6.02 18.21 -3.33
C PRO A 11 4.53 18.17 -2.94
N HIS A 12 3.72 19.08 -3.49
CA HIS A 12 2.25 19.09 -3.34
C HIS A 12 1.61 17.77 -3.83
N ALA A 13 0.49 17.37 -3.21
CA ALA A 13 -0.21 16.11 -3.51
C ALA A 13 -0.70 16.00 -4.97
N GLN A 14 -0.66 14.79 -5.55
CA GLN A 14 -1.03 14.48 -6.94
C GLN A 14 -1.98 13.27 -7.02
N ALA A 15 -2.79 13.22 -8.07
CA ALA A 15 -3.78 12.17 -8.30
C ALA A 15 -3.37 11.23 -9.45
N TYR A 16 -3.68 9.93 -9.31
CA TYR A 16 -3.39 8.89 -10.28
C TYR A 16 -4.61 7.98 -10.46
N ALA A 17 -4.85 7.54 -11.68
CA ALA A 17 -5.84 6.50 -12.00
C ALA A 17 -5.11 5.22 -12.39
N LEU A 18 -5.59 4.07 -11.92
CA LEU A 18 -5.08 2.75 -12.31
C LEU A 18 -6.05 2.13 -13.31
N SER A 19 -5.59 1.87 -14.52
CA SER A 19 -6.34 1.16 -15.57
C SER A 19 -5.40 0.25 -16.34
N ASN A 20 -5.81 -0.99 -16.64
CA ASN A 20 -5.01 -1.96 -17.39
C ASN A 20 -3.58 -2.13 -16.85
N HIS A 21 -3.41 -2.20 -15.52
CA HIS A 21 -2.10 -2.31 -14.84
C HIS A 21 -1.14 -1.13 -15.10
N GLN A 22 -1.63 0.01 -15.61
CA GLN A 22 -0.85 1.22 -15.82
C GLN A 22 -1.38 2.38 -14.98
N TYR A 23 -0.46 3.11 -14.35
CA TYR A 23 -0.76 4.35 -13.64
C TYR A 23 -0.76 5.51 -14.65
N THR A 24 -1.91 6.17 -14.81
CA THR A 24 -1.99 7.42 -15.57
C THR A 24 -2.05 8.59 -14.60
N LYS A 25 -1.13 9.54 -14.74
CA LYS A 25 -1.18 10.80 -13.99
C LYS A 25 -2.46 11.51 -14.36
N VAL A 26 -3.32 11.76 -13.36
CA VAL A 26 -4.48 12.60 -13.57
C VAL A 26 -3.98 14.02 -13.49
N THR A 27 -3.92 14.70 -14.65
CA THR A 27 -3.71 16.15 -14.66
C THR A 27 -4.88 16.78 -13.94
N LEU A 28 -4.64 17.15 -12.68
CA LEU A 28 -5.40 18.23 -12.07
C LEU A 28 -5.07 19.42 -12.96
N ALA A 29 -6.03 19.89 -13.76
CA ALA A 29 -5.89 21.18 -14.43
C ALA A 29 -5.45 22.23 -13.40
N ASP A 30 -4.77 23.29 -13.87
CA ASP A 30 -4.32 24.44 -13.08
C ASP A 30 -5.17 24.70 -11.83
N PRO A 31 -4.59 25.11 -10.68
CA PRO A 31 -5.34 25.33 -9.45
C PRO A 31 -6.58 26.13 -9.80
N PRO A 32 -7.77 25.52 -9.75
CA PRO A 32 -8.90 26.13 -10.38
C PRO A 32 -9.17 27.39 -9.59
N SER A 33 -9.35 28.50 -10.29
CA SER A 33 -9.83 29.76 -9.73
C SER A 33 -11.22 29.62 -9.06
N SER A 34 -11.76 28.41 -8.98
CA SER A 34 -13.00 28.00 -8.33
C SER A 34 -12.82 26.58 -7.75
N ILE A 35 -13.36 26.32 -6.56
CA ILE A 35 -13.22 25.06 -5.82
C ILE A 35 -13.95 23.84 -6.44
N ASP A 36 -14.36 23.93 -7.71
CA ASP A 36 -15.47 23.16 -8.31
C ASP A 36 -15.07 21.90 -9.10
N THR A 37 -13.80 21.47 -9.08
CA THR A 37 -13.42 20.26 -9.82
C THR A 37 -13.72 18.99 -9.00
N VAL A 38 -14.98 18.55 -9.02
CA VAL A 38 -15.39 17.28 -8.40
C VAL A 38 -15.04 16.11 -9.33
N ARG A 39 -14.29 15.12 -8.83
CA ARG A 39 -14.06 13.82 -9.47
C ARG A 39 -14.85 12.75 -8.74
N ARG A 40 -15.51 11.86 -9.49
CA ARG A 40 -16.29 10.74 -8.93
C ARG A 40 -15.58 9.43 -9.21
N THR A 41 -15.66 8.51 -8.24
CA THR A 41 -15.08 7.16 -8.31
C THR A 41 -15.86 6.25 -7.37
N GLN A 42 -15.80 4.94 -7.60
CA GLN A 42 -16.43 3.98 -6.69
C GLN A 42 -15.57 3.77 -5.44
N ALA A 43 -14.25 3.78 -5.60
CA ALA A 43 -13.30 3.76 -4.50
C ALA A 43 -12.24 4.86 -4.65
N LEU A 44 -11.95 5.54 -3.55
CA LEU A 44 -10.86 6.50 -3.42
C LEU A 44 -9.84 5.94 -2.42
N ILE A 45 -8.61 5.71 -2.88
CA ILE A 45 -7.52 5.24 -2.03
C ILE A 45 -6.54 6.39 -1.81
N ILE A 46 -6.26 6.67 -0.54
CA ILE A 46 -5.32 7.73 -0.14
C ILE A 46 -4.01 7.06 0.28
N GLY A 47 -3.02 7.09 -0.63
CA GLY A 47 -1.70 6.51 -0.47
C GLY A 47 -1.37 5.53 -1.60
N CYS A 48 -0.22 5.75 -2.27
CA CYS A 48 0.30 4.88 -3.33
C CYS A 48 1.38 3.90 -2.85
N GLY A 49 1.45 3.63 -1.55
CA GLY A 49 2.35 2.62 -0.97
C GLY A 49 1.82 1.20 -1.17
N ALA A 50 2.58 0.20 -0.69
CA ALA A 50 2.26 -1.23 -0.90
C ALA A 50 0.81 -1.58 -0.54
N ALA A 51 0.30 -1.14 0.62
CA ALA A 51 -1.07 -1.40 1.04
C ALA A 51 -2.12 -0.76 0.12
N GLY A 52 -1.91 0.50 -0.28
CA GLY A 52 -2.83 1.22 -1.16
C GLY A 52 -2.86 0.63 -2.57
N SER A 53 -1.69 0.29 -3.11
CA SER A 53 -1.56 -0.34 -4.43
C SER A 53 -2.14 -1.76 -4.45
N ALA A 54 -1.91 -2.56 -3.39
CA ALA A 54 -2.51 -3.89 -3.27
C ALA A 54 -4.05 -3.81 -3.22
N ALA A 55 -4.60 -2.88 -2.42
CA ALA A 55 -6.04 -2.65 -2.36
C ALA A 55 -6.60 -2.17 -3.71
N ALA A 56 -5.92 -1.23 -4.38
CA ALA A 56 -6.32 -0.72 -5.68
C ALA A 56 -6.35 -1.83 -6.74
N LEU A 57 -5.29 -2.66 -6.77
CA LEU A 57 -5.19 -3.77 -7.70
C LEU A 57 -6.30 -4.79 -7.47
N ARG A 58 -6.56 -5.17 -6.22
CA ARG A 58 -7.63 -6.11 -5.90
C ARG A 58 -8.99 -5.57 -6.34
N LEU A 59 -9.31 -4.32 -6.00
CA LEU A 59 -10.57 -3.68 -6.40
C LEU A 59 -10.70 -3.58 -7.92
N ALA A 60 -9.61 -3.20 -8.62
CA ALA A 60 -9.61 -3.11 -10.07
C ALA A 60 -9.82 -4.48 -10.75
N ARG A 61 -9.26 -5.57 -10.20
CA ARG A 61 -9.50 -6.95 -10.67
C ARG A 61 -10.99 -7.34 -10.57
N GLU A 62 -11.70 -6.81 -9.59
CA GLU A 62 -13.15 -6.99 -9.41
C GLU A 62 -13.99 -6.00 -10.25
N GLY A 63 -13.36 -5.21 -11.14
CA GLY A 63 -14.04 -4.25 -12.01
C GLY A 63 -14.45 -2.95 -11.33
N VAL A 64 -13.97 -2.67 -10.12
CA VAL A 64 -14.25 -1.41 -9.41
C VAL A 64 -13.39 -0.30 -9.99
N HIS A 65 -14.01 0.85 -10.32
CA HIS A 65 -13.28 2.05 -10.70
C HIS A 65 -12.62 2.67 -9.47
N VAL A 66 -11.29 2.73 -9.46
CA VAL A 66 -10.46 3.22 -8.36
C VAL A 66 -9.69 4.46 -8.78
N ILE A 67 -9.71 5.50 -7.92
CA ILE A 67 -8.77 6.62 -7.98
C ILE A 67 -7.81 6.51 -6.79
N MET A 68 -6.52 6.68 -7.06
CA MET A 68 -5.48 6.73 -6.03
C MET A 68 -4.92 8.13 -5.88
N LEU A 69 -4.73 8.59 -4.65
CA LEU A 69 -4.09 9.85 -4.33
C LEU A 69 -2.75 9.61 -3.65
N GLY A 70 -1.70 10.27 -4.13
CA GLY A 70 -0.36 10.18 -3.57
C GLY A 70 0.21 11.56 -3.27
N ALA A 71 0.97 11.70 -2.19
CA ALA A 71 1.66 12.95 -1.91
C ALA A 71 2.86 13.21 -2.84
N ALA A 72 3.37 12.18 -3.50
CA ALA A 72 4.57 12.26 -4.33
C ALA A 72 4.26 12.55 -5.81
N ILE A 73 5.21 13.20 -6.50
CA ILE A 73 5.17 13.41 -7.97
C ILE A 73 5.32 12.09 -8.72
N ASN A 74 6.06 11.14 -8.18
CA ASN A 74 6.12 9.79 -8.70
C ASN A 74 5.35 8.89 -7.74
N PRO A 75 4.28 8.19 -8.16
CA PRO A 75 3.54 7.31 -7.25
C PRO A 75 4.40 6.15 -6.72
N ALA A 76 5.48 5.78 -7.42
CA ALA A 76 6.45 4.80 -6.96
C ALA A 76 7.37 5.34 -5.84
N ASP A 77 7.53 6.65 -5.69
CA ASP A 77 8.34 7.26 -4.62
C ASP A 77 7.55 7.32 -3.31
N CYS A 78 7.33 6.15 -2.72
CA CYS A 78 6.63 5.94 -1.46
C CYS A 78 7.55 5.28 -0.44
N ASN A 79 7.21 5.34 0.85
CA ASN A 79 8.04 4.71 1.90
C ASN A 79 8.24 3.21 1.67
N SER A 80 7.24 2.53 1.09
CA SER A 80 7.32 1.10 0.79
C SER A 80 8.43 0.77 -0.21
N TYR A 81 8.74 1.67 -1.16
CA TYR A 81 9.84 1.49 -2.12
C TYR A 81 11.22 1.45 -1.44
N TRP A 82 11.34 2.09 -0.27
CA TRP A 82 12.59 2.19 0.47
C TRP A 82 12.77 1.11 1.55
N ALA A 83 11.82 0.18 1.68
CA ALA A 83 11.90 -0.92 2.63
C ALA A 83 13.02 -1.91 2.26
N GLN A 84 13.71 -2.48 3.27
CA GLN A 84 14.87 -3.35 3.05
C GLN A 84 14.77 -4.72 3.75
N GLY A 85 14.06 -4.79 4.88
CA GLY A 85 14.03 -5.99 5.72
C GLY A 85 13.25 -7.18 5.13
N GLY A 86 12.56 -7.00 4.01
CA GLY A 86 11.69 -8.00 3.41
C GLY A 86 10.28 -8.00 3.99
N ILE A 87 9.51 -9.00 3.58
CA ILE A 87 8.14 -9.26 4.03
C ILE A 87 8.16 -10.62 4.74
N ILE A 88 7.62 -10.67 5.96
CA ILE A 88 7.48 -11.93 6.68
C ILE A 88 6.52 -12.83 5.90
N TYR A 89 6.96 -14.05 5.65
CA TYR A 89 6.22 -15.07 4.90
C TYR A 89 6.16 -16.37 5.71
N LYS A 90 6.16 -17.54 5.07
CA LYS A 90 6.12 -18.85 5.74
C LYS A 90 7.46 -19.59 5.68
N SER A 91 7.82 -20.25 6.78
CA SER A 91 8.84 -21.30 6.82
C SER A 91 8.24 -22.70 6.58
N LYS A 92 9.08 -23.74 6.47
CA LYS A 92 8.64 -25.14 6.30
C LYS A 92 7.86 -25.66 7.52
N ASP A 93 8.30 -25.28 8.71
CA ASP A 93 7.73 -25.72 9.99
C ASP A 93 6.98 -24.56 10.69
N ASP A 94 6.39 -23.66 9.91
CA ASP A 94 5.73 -22.45 10.41
C ASP A 94 4.29 -22.69 10.84
N SER A 95 3.78 -21.84 11.72
CA SER A 95 2.37 -21.83 12.11
C SER A 95 1.89 -20.41 12.43
N PRO A 96 0.60 -20.09 12.20
CA PRO A 96 0.05 -18.78 12.54
C PRO A 96 0.24 -18.41 14.02
N GLU A 97 0.28 -19.40 14.92
CA GLU A 97 0.49 -19.21 16.35
C GLU A 97 1.91 -18.72 16.67
N LEU A 98 2.93 -19.25 15.96
CA LEU A 98 4.32 -18.81 16.13
C LEU A 98 4.46 -17.32 15.75
N LEU A 99 3.96 -16.94 14.58
CA LEU A 99 4.00 -15.55 14.13
C LEU A 99 3.15 -14.63 15.03
N SER A 100 1.97 -15.09 15.47
CA SER A 100 1.13 -14.31 16.40
C SER A 100 1.87 -14.03 17.71
N SER A 101 2.52 -15.05 18.28
CA SER A 101 3.33 -14.92 19.50
C SER A 101 4.46 -13.90 19.32
N ASP A 102 5.15 -13.93 18.18
CA ASP A 102 6.21 -12.97 17.88
C ASP A 102 5.70 -11.53 17.74
N ILE A 103 4.55 -11.34 17.07
CA ILE A 103 3.90 -10.02 16.95
C ILE A 103 3.47 -9.51 18.32
N HIS A 104 2.85 -10.34 19.17
CA HIS A 104 2.45 -9.94 20.52
C HIS A 104 3.66 -9.56 21.39
N ARG A 105 4.76 -10.32 21.31
CA ARG A 105 6.00 -10.01 22.01
C ARG A 105 6.59 -8.68 21.54
N ALA A 106 6.63 -8.43 20.23
CA ALA A 106 7.11 -7.17 19.66
C ALA A 106 6.20 -5.97 20.00
N GLY A 107 4.89 -6.19 20.08
CA GLY A 107 3.91 -5.16 20.37
C GLY A 107 3.72 -4.82 21.85
N ALA A 108 4.48 -5.45 22.77
CA ALA A 108 4.55 -5.06 24.18
C ALA A 108 3.19 -4.85 24.88
N GLY A 109 2.20 -5.69 24.55
CA GLY A 109 0.87 -5.66 25.18
C GLY A 109 -0.13 -4.66 24.59
N VAL A 110 0.20 -3.94 23.52
CA VAL A 110 -0.72 -2.98 22.86
C VAL A 110 -1.28 -3.49 21.52
N CYS A 111 -1.08 -4.78 21.22
CA CYS A 111 -1.63 -5.41 20.03
C CYS A 111 -3.16 -5.53 20.10
N HIS A 112 -3.80 -5.46 18.93
CA HIS A 112 -5.20 -5.83 18.76
C HIS A 112 -5.28 -7.28 18.26
N ASP A 113 -5.67 -8.21 19.13
CA ASP A 113 -5.59 -9.66 18.89
C ASP A 113 -6.25 -10.11 17.58
N PRO A 114 -7.46 -9.63 17.19
CA PRO A 114 -8.05 -10.02 15.91
C PRO A 114 -7.21 -9.60 14.70
N ALA A 115 -6.50 -8.47 14.78
CA ALA A 115 -5.64 -8.02 13.69
C ALA A 115 -4.36 -8.87 13.60
N VAL A 116 -3.77 -9.22 14.75
CA VAL A 116 -2.59 -10.11 14.80
C VAL A 116 -2.93 -11.48 14.20
N ARG A 117 -4.04 -12.07 14.65
CA ARG A 117 -4.49 -13.38 14.16
C ARG A 117 -4.76 -13.36 12.67
N LYS A 118 -5.39 -12.29 12.18
CA LYS A 118 -5.67 -12.11 10.76
C LYS A 118 -4.39 -12.05 9.93
N VAL A 119 -3.43 -11.21 10.33
CA VAL A 119 -2.13 -11.09 9.63
C VAL A 119 -1.38 -12.42 9.65
N ALA A 120 -1.34 -13.12 10.78
CA ALA A 120 -0.61 -14.38 10.88
C ALA A 120 -1.23 -15.52 10.07
N THR A 121 -2.56 -15.53 9.92
CA THR A 121 -3.28 -16.60 9.20
C THR A 121 -3.37 -16.31 7.69
N GLU A 122 -3.73 -15.08 7.32
CA GLU A 122 -4.01 -14.71 5.92
C GLU A 122 -2.79 -14.11 5.20
N GLY A 123 -1.80 -13.62 5.94
CA GLY A 123 -0.62 -12.93 5.40
C GLY A 123 0.16 -13.75 4.38
N PRO A 124 0.51 -15.02 4.65
CA PRO A 124 1.26 -15.84 3.70
C PRO A 124 0.57 -15.99 2.34
N ALA A 125 -0.73 -16.33 2.34
CA ALA A 125 -1.49 -16.46 1.10
C ALA A 125 -1.58 -15.13 0.33
N CYS A 126 -1.67 -13.99 1.02
CA CYS A 126 -1.63 -12.68 0.38
C CYS A 126 -0.27 -12.38 -0.29
N VAL A 127 0.84 -12.86 0.28
CA VAL A 127 2.17 -12.70 -0.33
C VAL A 127 2.30 -13.56 -1.58
N GLU A 128 1.77 -14.78 -1.56
CA GLU A 128 1.74 -15.66 -2.75
C GLU A 128 0.98 -14.98 -3.91
N ASP A 129 -0.30 -14.63 -3.70
CA ASP A 129 -1.19 -14.05 -4.72
C ASP A 129 -0.69 -12.72 -5.31
N LEU A 130 0.02 -11.90 -4.52
CA LEU A 130 0.41 -10.56 -4.95
C LEU A 130 1.84 -10.45 -5.48
N LEU A 131 2.76 -11.31 -5.05
CA LEU A 131 4.20 -11.12 -5.26
C LEU A 131 4.92 -12.32 -5.86
N LEU A 132 4.32 -13.52 -5.84
CA LEU A 132 4.98 -14.76 -6.28
C LEU A 132 4.29 -15.41 -7.48
N ASP A 133 2.97 -15.29 -7.56
CA ASP A 133 2.16 -15.77 -8.69
C ASP A 133 2.08 -14.73 -9.85
#